data_AF-A0A286GW75-F1
#
_entry.id   AF-A0A286GW75-F1
#
_cell.length_a   1.000
_cell.length_b   1.000
_cell.length_c   1.000
_cell.angle_alpha   90.00
_cell.angle_beta   90.00
_cell.angle_gamma   90.00
#
_symmetry.space_group_name_H-M   'P 1'
#
loop_
_entity.id
_entity.type
_entity.pdbx_description
1 polymer ?
#
loop_
_entity_poly.entity_id
_entity_poly.type
_entity_poly.pdbx_seq_one_letter_code
_entity_poly.pdbx_strand_id
1 'polypeptide(L)' 'MLVIVVENAPPRLRGRLAVWLLEIRAGVYVGRYSPRIRDQI' A
#
# COMPACT_ATOMS: atom_id res chain seq x y z
N MET A 1 -2.24 4.97 -11.02
CA MET A 1 -2.38 3.57 -10.55
C MET A 1 -1.13 3.20 -9.76
N LEU A 2 -1.27 2.75 -8.53
CA LEU A 2 -0.18 2.29 -7.65
C LEU A 2 -0.55 0.90 -7.10
N VAL A 3 0.42 -0.01 -7.11
CA VAL A 3 0.30 -1.36 -6.54
C VAL A 3 1.49 -1.56 -5.61
N ILE A 4 1.23 -1.96 -4.38
CA ILE A 4 2.26 -2.25 -3.37
C ILE A 4 2.11 -3.70 -2.94
N VAL A 5 3.19 -4.46 -3.03
CA VAL A 5 3.28 -5.85 -2.55
C VAL A 5 4.24 -5.87 -1.39
N VAL A 6 3.81 -6.44 -0.27
CA VAL A 6 4.64 -6.58 0.93
C VAL A 6 4.67 -8.02 1.39
N GLU A 7 5.88 -8.50 1.68
CA GLU A 7 6.14 -9.83 2.25
C GLU A 7 6.82 -9.67 3.60
N ASN A 8 6.45 -10.51 4.58
CA ASN A 8 6.96 -10.45 5.96
C ASN A 8 6.94 -9.05 6.62
N ALA A 9 6.02 -8.18 6.21
CA ALA A 9 5.91 -6.84 6.75
C ALA A 9 5.29 -6.82 8.16
N PRO A 10 5.78 -5.96 9.08
CA PRO A 10 5.19 -5.77 10.39
C PRO A 10 3.70 -5.38 10.30
N PRO A 11 2.83 -5.82 11.23
CA PRO A 11 1.40 -5.49 11.21
C PRO A 11 1.12 -3.99 11.14
N ARG A 12 1.96 -3.17 11.76
CA ARG A 12 1.91 -1.71 11.73
C ARG A 12 2.04 -1.11 10.32
N LEU A 13 2.83 -1.71 9.43
CA LEU A 13 2.97 -1.25 8.05
C LEU A 13 1.73 -1.62 7.23
N ARG A 14 1.23 -2.85 7.39
CA ARG A 14 -0.01 -3.31 6.74
C ARG A 14 -1.20 -2.42 7.11
N GLY A 15 -1.35 -2.12 8.40
CA GLY A 15 -2.36 -1.20 8.89
C GLY A 15 -2.24 0.18 8.25
N ARG A 16 -1.02 0.70 8.10
CA ARG A 16 -0.78 2.01 7.45
C ARG A 16 -1.11 2.02 5.96
N LEU A 17 -0.85 0.94 5.24
CA LEU A 17 -1.23 0.79 3.84
C LEU A 17 -2.74 0.67 3.67
N ALA A 18 -3.41 -0.09 4.54
CA ALA A 18 -4.85 -0.30 4.52
C ALA A 18 -5.69 0.96 4.83
N VAL A 19 -5.10 2.00 5.44
CA VAL A 19 -5.79 3.29 5.65
C VAL A 19 -6.17 3.93 4.31
N TRP A 20 -5.37 3.70 3.26
CA TRP A 20 -5.50 4.47 2.02
C TRP A 20 -5.56 3.62 0.74
N LEU A 21 -5.11 2.38 0.82
CA LEU A 21 -5.09 1.44 -0.30
C LEU A 21 -6.03 0.29 -0.02
N LEU A 22 -6.64 -0.21 -1.08
CA LEU A 22 -7.46 -1.41 -1.01
C LEU A 22 -6.58 -2.65 -0.99
N GLU A 23 -6.67 -3.45 0.07
CA GLU A 23 -6.03 -4.76 0.13
C GLU A 23 -6.87 -5.77 -0.66
N ILE A 24 -6.42 -6.15 -1.86
CA ILE A 24 -7.15 -7.07 -2.75
C ILE A 24 -6.82 -8.55 -2.47
N ARG A 25 -5.61 -8.79 -1.93
CA ARG A 25 -5.09 -10.08 -1.45
C ARG A 25 -4.16 -9.79 -0.28
N ALA A 26 -3.88 -10.78 0.55
CA ALA A 26 -2.98 -10.64 1.69
C ALA A 26 -1.63 -10.03 1.25
N GLY A 27 -1.33 -8.83 1.74
CA GLY A 27 -0.10 -8.09 1.40
C GLY A 27 -0.09 -7.40 0.04
N VAL A 28 -1.21 -7.37 -0.70
CA VAL A 28 -1.33 -6.70 -2.01
C VAL A 28 -2.31 -5.54 -1.92
N TYR A 29 -1.78 -4.33 -2.07
CA TYR A 29 -2.50 -3.07 -1.91
C TYR A 29 -2.58 -2.30 -3.23
N VAL A 30 -3.77 -1.83 -3.59
CA VAL A 30 -4.02 -1.12 -4.85
C VAL A 30 -4.71 0.22 -4.56
N GLY A 31 -4.31 1.26 -5.29
CA GLY A 31 -4.95 2.57 -5.18
C GLY A 31 -4.49 3.57 -6.24
N ARG A 32 -5.04 4.79 -6.15
CA ARG A 32 -4.70 5.89 -7.04
C ARG A 32 -4.16 7.06 -6.23
N TYR A 33 -2.83 7.20 -6.27
CA TYR A 33 -2.12 8.36 -5.74
C TYR A 33 -1.56 9.24 -6.85
N SER A 34 -1.37 10.52 -6.52
CA SER A 34 -0.65 11.47 -7.38
C SER A 34 0.82 11.07 -7.49
N PRO A 35 1.52 11.47 -8.57
CA PRO A 35 2.94 11.19 -8.75
C PRO A 35 3.80 11.68 -7.57
N ARG A 36 3.53 12.88 -7.06
CA ARG A 36 4.26 13.47 -5.92
C ARG A 36 4.23 12.60 -4.66
N ILE A 37 3.08 11.98 -4.36
CA ILE A 37 2.95 11.11 -3.18
C ILE A 37 3.62 9.76 -3.43
N ARG A 38 3.58 9.26 -4.67
CA ARG A 38 4.27 8.02 -5.03
C ARG A 38 5.77 8.11 -4.78
N ASP A 39 6.40 9.25 -5.09
CA ASP A 39 7.85 9.42 -4.94
C ASP A 39 8.29 9.50 -3.47
N GLN A 40 7.37 9.63 -2.52
CA GLN A 40 7.65 9.70 -1.08
C GLN A 40 7.40 8.38 -0.34
N ILE A 41 6.76 7.39 -0.99
CA ILE A 41 6.42 6.09 -0.40
C ILE A 41 7.55 5.10 -0.66
#